data_AF-A0A269XUS0-F1
#
_entry.id   AF-A0A269XUS0-F1
#
_cell.length_a   1.000
_cell.length_b   1.000
_cell.length_c   1.000
_cell.angle_alpha   90.00
_cell.angle_beta   90.00
_cell.angle_gamma   90.00
#
_symmetry.space_group_name_H-M   'P 1'
#
loop_
_entity.id
_entity.type
_entity.pdbx_description
1 polymer ?
#
loop_
_entity_poly.entity_id
_entity_poly.type
_entity_poly.pdbx_seq_one_letter_code
_entity_poly.pdbx_strand_id
1 'polypeptide(L)' 'YNRTVRQEWLEQHLFESIQDVQEVATQWLWTYNHDRPNMGNGGFTPAQKLKATV' A
#
# COMPACT_ATOMS: atom_id res chain seq x y z
N TYR A 1 4.81 -6.85 0.73
CA TYR A 1 4.96 -5.56 0.02
C TYR A 1 5.12 -5.78 -1.49
N ASN A 2 6.29 -6.18 -2.01
CA ASN A 2 6.53 -6.26 -3.47
C ASN A 2 5.58 -7.16 -4.27
N ARG A 3 5.21 -8.35 -3.76
CA ARG A 3 4.21 -9.21 -4.42
C ARG A 3 2.84 -8.54 -4.52
N THR A 4 2.42 -7.92 -3.43
CA THR A 4 1.12 -7.24 -3.31
C THR A 4 1.02 -6.04 -4.24
N VAL A 5 2.06 -5.19 -4.26
CA VAL A 5 2.15 -4.06 -5.21
C VAL A 5 2.06 -4.55 -6.65
N ARG A 6 2.78 -5.61 -7.01
CA ARG A 6 2.74 -6.13 -8.37
C ARG A 6 1.33 -6.59 -8.76
N GLN A 7 0.69 -7.40 -7.91
CA GLN A 7 -0.60 -8.01 -8.21
C GLN A 7 -1.77 -7.03 -8.16
N GLU A 8 -1.78 -6.12 -7.18
CA GLU A 8 -2.91 -5.20 -6.98
C GLU A 8 -2.81 -3.99 -7.90
N TRP A 9 -1.62 -3.67 -8.44
CA TRP A 9 -1.41 -2.50 -9.28
C TRP A 9 -0.81 -2.76 -10.64
N LEU A 10 0.44 -3.21 -10.68
CA LEU A 10 1.22 -3.25 -11.92
C LEU A 10 0.59 -4.20 -12.95
N GLU A 11 -0.12 -5.23 -12.46
CA GLU A 11 -0.84 -6.18 -13.30
C GLU A 11 -2.26 -5.72 -13.68
N GLN A 12 -2.80 -4.66 -13.05
CA GLN A 12 -4.18 -4.20 -13.25
C GLN A 12 -4.32 -2.82 -13.92
N HIS A 13 -3.24 -2.03 -13.97
CA HIS A 13 -3.29 -0.65 -14.45
C HIS A 13 -2.36 -0.48 -15.65
N LEU A 14 -2.88 0.16 -16.70
CA LEU A 14 -2.07 0.75 -17.76
C LEU A 14 -1.83 2.20 -17.39
N PHE A 15 -0.56 2.59 -17.32
CA PHE A 15 -0.17 3.95 -16.98
C PHE A 15 0.17 4.71 -18.26
N GLU A 16 -0.32 5.94 -18.37
CA GLU A 16 -0.11 6.80 -19.54
C GLU A 16 1.12 7.69 -19.37
N SER A 17 1.51 7.96 -18.13
CA SER A 17 2.70 8.75 -17.79
C SER A 17 3.33 8.35 -16.45
N ILE A 18 4.55 8.83 -16.20
CA ILE A 18 5.22 8.69 -14.89
C ILE A 18 4.41 9.41 -13.79
N GLN A 19 3.76 10.53 -14.12
CA GLN A 19 2.94 11.28 -13.19
C GLN A 19 1.77 10.41 -12.70
N ASP A 20 1.09 9.70 -13.60
CA ASP A 20 -0.02 8.82 -13.25
C ASP A 20 0.45 7.66 -12.35
N VAL A 21 1.61 7.09 -12.66
CA VAL A 21 2.23 6.06 -11.80
C VAL A 21 2.45 6.61 -10.39
N GLN A 22 2.92 7.86 -10.25
CA GLN A 22 3.22 8.47 -8.95
C GLN A 22 1.97 8.81 -8.14
N GLU A 23 0.91 9.26 -8.81
CA GLU A 23 -0.36 9.59 -8.16
C GLU A 23 -1.03 8.33 -7.63
N VAL A 24 -1.13 7.30 -8.48
CA VAL A 24 -1.57 5.97 -8.08
C VAL A 24 -0.66 5.49 -6.94
N ALA A 25 0.68 5.52 -7.14
CA ALA A 25 1.72 5.18 -6.13
C ALA A 25 1.43 5.74 -4.74
N THR A 26 1.03 6.99 -4.67
CA THR A 26 0.78 7.69 -3.42
C THR A 26 -0.50 7.19 -2.74
N GLN A 27 -1.58 7.01 -3.50
CA GLN A 27 -2.89 6.71 -2.93
C GLN A 27 -2.99 5.30 -2.32
N TRP A 28 -2.45 4.27 -2.95
CA TRP A 28 -2.47 2.93 -2.35
C TRP A 28 -1.43 2.80 -1.26
N LEU A 29 -0.28 3.49 -1.33
CA LEU A 29 0.65 3.51 -0.19
C LEU A 29 -0.06 4.02 1.05
N TRP A 30 -0.87 5.07 0.89
CA TRP A 30 -1.69 5.59 1.96
C TRP A 30 -2.70 4.53 2.44
N THR A 31 -3.48 3.95 1.53
CA THR A 31 -4.53 2.95 1.83
C THR A 31 -3.96 1.70 2.50
N TYR A 32 -2.86 1.16 1.97
CA TYR A 32 -2.17 -0.02 2.50
C TYR A 32 -1.65 0.23 3.91
N ASN A 33 -1.11 1.41 4.18
CA ASN A 33 -0.53 1.73 5.48
C ASN A 33 -1.57 2.09 6.54
N HIS A 34 -2.69 2.71 6.14
CA HIS A 34 -3.66 3.27 7.08
C HIS A 34 -4.92 2.42 7.24
N ASP A 35 -5.41 1.79 6.17
CA ASP A 35 -6.72 1.15 6.15
C ASP A 35 -6.62 -0.38 6.13
N ARG A 36 -5.54 -0.95 5.56
CA ARG A 36 -5.42 -2.40 5.40
C ARG A 36 -4.93 -3.10 6.68
N PRO A 37 -5.74 -3.97 7.31
CA PRO A 37 -5.29 -4.81 8.41
C PRO A 37 -4.25 -5.82 7.92
N ASN A 38 -3.15 -5.97 8.67
CA ASN A 38 -2.13 -6.97 8.37
C ASN A 38 -2.11 -8.02 9.47
N MET A 39 -2.44 -9.27 9.14
CA MET A 39 -2.45 -10.38 10.09
C MET A 39 -1.07 -10.64 10.71
N GLY A 40 0.02 -10.40 9.96
CA GLY A 40 1.38 -10.49 10.49
C GLY A 40 1.69 -9.41 11.54
N ASN A 41 0.92 -8.33 11.56
CA ASN A 41 0.99 -7.28 12.59
C ASN A 41 0.00 -7.52 13.74
N GLY A 42 -0.67 -8.68 13.80
CA GLY A 42 -1.72 -8.95 14.78
C GLY A 42 -3.07 -8.32 14.41
N GLY A 43 -3.32 -8.05 13.12
CA GLY A 43 -4.55 -7.42 12.64
C GLY A 43 -4.49 -5.88 12.62
N PHE A 44 -3.39 -5.27 13.10
CA PHE A 44 -3.17 -3.84 12.97
C PHE A 44 -2.76 -3.45 11.57
N THR A 45 -3.10 -2.24 11.17
CA THR A 45 -2.52 -1.61 9.98
C THR A 45 -1.04 -1.29 10.23
N PRO A 46 -0.21 -1.17 9.17
CA PRO A 46 1.20 -0.80 9.33
C PRO A 46 1.41 0.47 10.17
N ALA A 47 0.60 1.51 9.95
CA ALA A 47 0.71 2.76 10.71
C ALA A 47 0.33 2.58 12.19
N GLN A 48 -0.69 1.77 12.50
CA GLN A 48 -1.06 1.45 13.88
C GLN A 48 0.04 0.66 14.59
N LYS A 49 0.62 -0.35 13.91
CA LYS A 49 1.73 -1.13 14.47
C LYS A 49 2.94 -0.26 14.75
N LEU A 50 3.25 0.68 13.86
CA LEU A 50 4.33 1.64 14.05
C LEU A 50 4.10 2.44 15.33
N LYS A 51 2.92 3.06 15.47
CA LYS A 51 2.53 3.83 16.67
C LYS A 51 2.56 3.03 17.97
N ALA A 52 2.21 1.74 17.91
CA ALA A 52 2.23 0.85 19.08
C ALA A 52 3.65 0.39 19.48
N THR A 53 4.66 0.65 18.64
CA THR A 53 6.06 0.28 18.88
C THR A 53 6.92 1.49 19.26
N VAL A 54 6.31 2.70 19.34
CA VAL A 54 6.96 3.95 19.79
C VAL A 54 6.54 4.28 21.22
#